data_AF-A0A1G3QSK3-F1
#
_entry.id   AF-A0A1G3QSK3-F1
#
_cell.length_a   1.000
_cell.length_b   1.000
_cell.length_c   1.000
_cell.angle_alpha   90.00
_cell.angle_beta   90.00
_cell.angle_gamma   90.00
#
_symmetry.space_group_name_H-M   'P 1'
#
loop_
_entity.id
_entity.type
_entity.pdbx_description
1 polymer ?
#
loop_
_entity_poly.entity_id
_entity_poly.type
_entity_poly.pdbx_seq_one_letter_code
_entity_poly.pdbx_strand_id
1 'polypeptide(L)'
;MARPRILRLLTGILLAAAVVLAVAGLASRPRRLRELEQAGRQASDLLEQTRELLDRHPDFPFPEARGSLAAYEGLPPRRLGKDLAAIRRLHEELERSAMSLATGRQPDGQGWSDILLYKTFSPNGFRDLYEAQSPRLTEEAPLVTGMAEADQRIASLAQARGYRLRAQADPALLADAGAGRLLQPPALRAFRGLQAEAAAQGLSLELVSGFRTVSRQRAIFLGALAERGRRRLGRSYTPDEIAAGTADEALEAILAESAPPGFSRHHTGYALDLNDPSTGRPFTEFGGSRAHGWLAADNYLAAKRFGFIPSYPPGAGAQGPDPEPWEFVWVGEAALTERGL
;
A
#
# COMPACT_ATOMS: atom_id res chain seq x y z
N MET A 1 39.58 -59.85 49.42
CA MET A 1 40.37 -58.89 48.60
C MET A 1 39.92 -58.94 47.13
N ALA A 2 38.77 -58.35 46.77
CA ALA A 2 38.22 -58.41 45.40
C ALA A 2 37.78 -57.04 44.82
N ARG A 3 38.33 -55.93 45.33
CA ARG A 3 37.94 -54.57 44.94
C ARG A 3 38.65 -53.95 43.70
N PRO A 4 39.89 -54.32 43.29
CA PRO A 4 40.58 -53.58 42.22
C PRO A 4 40.21 -54.01 40.78
N ARG A 5 39.74 -55.24 40.56
CA ARG A 5 39.39 -55.73 39.21
C ARG A 5 38.02 -55.23 38.72
N ILE A 6 37.04 -55.15 39.61
CA ILE A 6 35.70 -54.62 39.30
C ILE A 6 35.77 -53.13 39.00
N LEU A 7 36.58 -52.38 39.74
CA LEU A 7 36.77 -50.94 39.53
C LEU A 7 37.38 -50.65 38.14
N ARG A 8 38.43 -51.40 37.73
CA ARG A 8 39.04 -51.26 36.40
C ARG A 8 38.09 -51.59 35.25
N LEU A 9 37.22 -52.59 35.43
CA LEU A 9 36.23 -52.97 34.42
C LEU A 9 35.17 -51.86 34.24
N LEU A 10 34.68 -51.30 35.35
CA LEU A 10 33.74 -50.18 35.35
C LEU A 10 34.34 -48.91 34.75
N THR A 11 35.61 -48.60 35.03
CA THR A 11 36.30 -47.45 34.42
C THR A 11 36.47 -47.66 32.91
N GLY A 12 36.79 -48.87 32.45
CA GLY A 12 36.90 -49.20 31.03
C GLY A 12 35.57 -49.07 30.27
N ILE A 13 34.46 -49.50 30.88
CA ILE A 13 33.11 -49.35 30.32
C ILE A 13 32.70 -47.88 30.24
N LEU A 14 32.98 -47.09 31.27
CA LEU A 14 32.71 -45.64 31.27
C LEU A 14 33.54 -44.90 30.21
N LEU A 15 34.81 -45.26 30.04
CA LEU A 15 35.66 -44.67 29.00
C LEU A 15 35.16 -45.03 27.59
N ALA A 16 34.79 -46.29 27.37
CA ALA A 16 34.23 -46.75 26.11
C ALA A 16 32.89 -46.06 25.79
N ALA A 17 32.00 -45.91 26.78
CA ALA A 17 30.75 -45.17 26.63
C ALA A 17 30.97 -43.68 26.32
N ALA A 18 31.95 -43.04 26.96
CA ALA A 18 32.33 -41.65 26.68
C ALA A 18 32.88 -41.48 25.25
N VAL A 19 33.70 -42.41 24.77
CA VAL A 19 34.22 -42.40 23.40
C VAL A 19 33.10 -42.63 22.38
N VAL A 20 32.18 -43.57 22.62
CA VAL A 20 31.02 -43.81 21.72
C VAL A 20 30.11 -42.58 21.66
N LEU A 21 29.82 -41.93 22.79
CA LEU A 21 29.06 -40.68 22.83
C LEU A 21 29.79 -39.53 22.09
N ALA A 22 31.11 -39.43 22.24
CA ALA A 22 31.91 -38.44 21.54
C ALA A 22 31.90 -38.67 20.02
N VAL A 23 32.11 -39.92 19.57
CA VAL A 23 32.08 -40.30 18.14
C VAL A 23 30.69 -40.12 17.54
N ALA A 24 29.62 -40.49 18.24
CA ALA A 24 28.24 -40.23 17.81
C ALA A 24 27.93 -38.71 17.74
N GLY A 25 28.46 -37.93 18.68
CA GLY A 25 28.40 -36.46 18.67
C GLY A 25 29.16 -35.85 17.48
N LEU A 26 30.33 -36.38 17.15
CA LEU A 26 31.14 -35.97 15.99
C LEU A 26 30.47 -36.37 14.65
N ALA A 27 29.87 -37.55 14.56
CA ALA A 27 29.17 -38.03 13.36
C ALA A 27 27.85 -37.28 13.11
N SER A 28 27.20 -36.76 14.15
CA SER A 28 25.95 -35.97 14.03
C SER A 28 26.17 -34.48 13.81
N ARG A 29 27.38 -33.95 14.02
CA ARG A 29 27.73 -32.53 13.78
C ARG A 29 27.41 -32.03 12.36
N PRO A 30 27.75 -32.75 11.26
CA PRO A 30 27.45 -32.29 9.91
C PRO A 30 25.95 -32.19 9.64
N ARG A 31 25.18 -33.15 10.18
CA ARG A 31 23.72 -33.16 10.07
C ARG A 31 23.09 -31.98 10.84
N ARG A 32 23.50 -31.78 12.10
CA ARG A 32 23.05 -30.63 12.91
C ARG A 32 23.43 -29.29 12.27
N LEU A 33 24.59 -29.20 11.62
CA LEU A 33 25.00 -28.00 10.88
C LEU A 33 24.05 -27.70 9.71
N ARG A 34 23.72 -28.72 8.90
CA ARG A 34 22.80 -28.58 7.76
C ARG A 34 21.39 -28.20 8.22
N GLU A 35 20.90 -28.83 9.30
CA GLU A 35 19.61 -28.51 9.90
C GLU A 35 19.57 -27.04 10.39
N LEU A 36 20.64 -26.57 11.05
CA LEU A 36 20.76 -25.16 11.49
C LEU A 36 20.87 -24.18 10.31
N GLU A 37 21.54 -24.56 9.22
CA GLU A 37 21.64 -23.73 8.02
C GLU A 37 20.31 -23.64 7.28
N GLN A 38 19.53 -24.72 7.23
CA GLN A 38 18.17 -24.71 6.71
C GLN A 38 17.22 -23.88 7.58
N ALA A 39 17.26 -24.09 8.90
CA ALA A 39 16.52 -23.27 9.85
C ALA A 39 16.91 -21.78 9.76
N GLY A 40 18.19 -21.50 9.53
CA GLY A 40 18.70 -20.16 9.29
C GLY A 40 18.09 -19.50 8.07
N ARG A 41 17.98 -20.21 6.95
CA ARG A 41 17.29 -19.70 5.75
C ARG A 41 15.81 -19.41 6.02
N GLN A 42 15.10 -20.34 6.64
CA GLN A 42 13.69 -20.13 7.02
C GLN A 42 13.51 -18.92 7.94
N ALA A 43 14.44 -18.73 8.89
CA ALA A 43 14.42 -17.57 9.77
C ALA A 43 14.68 -16.27 9.02
N SER A 44 15.63 -16.26 8.07
CA SER A 44 15.86 -15.10 7.20
C SER A 44 14.64 -14.74 6.36
N ASP A 45 13.98 -15.73 5.76
CA ASP A 45 12.77 -15.51 4.96
C ASP A 45 11.63 -14.91 5.81
N LEU A 46 11.45 -15.41 7.04
CA LEU A 46 10.47 -14.86 7.98
C LEU A 46 10.79 -13.43 8.43
N LEU A 47 12.08 -13.10 8.62
CA LEU A 47 12.48 -11.73 8.96
C LEU A 47 12.24 -10.77 7.79
N GLU A 48 12.45 -11.21 6.54
CA GLU A 48 12.11 -10.43 5.34
C GLU A 48 10.60 -10.18 5.28
N GLN A 49 9.78 -11.21 5.47
CA GLN A 49 8.31 -11.08 5.50
C GLN A 49 7.84 -10.18 6.65
N THR A 50 8.48 -10.27 7.82
CA THR A 50 8.20 -9.40 8.97
C THR A 50 8.54 -7.94 8.66
N ARG A 51 9.65 -7.68 7.96
CA ARG A 51 10.01 -6.34 7.50
C ARG A 51 9.00 -5.81 6.49
N GLU A 52 8.65 -6.60 5.48
CA GLU A 52 7.62 -6.23 4.50
C GLU A 52 6.29 -5.89 5.17
N LEU A 53 5.85 -6.68 6.15
CA LEU A 53 4.65 -6.39 6.92
C LEU A 53 4.76 -5.06 7.68
N LEU A 54 5.90 -4.80 8.32
CA LEU A 54 6.16 -3.53 9.01
C LEU A 54 6.19 -2.32 8.07
N ASP A 55 6.68 -2.50 6.83
CA ASP A 55 6.75 -1.46 5.79
C ASP A 55 5.36 -1.17 5.19
N ARG A 56 4.44 -2.15 5.19
CA ARG A 56 3.02 -1.94 4.84
C ARG A 56 2.23 -1.20 5.91
N HIS A 57 2.76 -1.12 7.13
CA HIS A 57 2.08 -0.55 8.28
C HIS A 57 2.95 0.51 9.01
N PRO A 58 3.44 1.56 8.32
CA PRO A 58 4.36 2.54 8.89
C PRO A 58 3.74 3.35 10.04
N ASP A 59 2.42 3.56 10.05
CA ASP A 59 1.72 4.31 11.09
C ASP A 59 1.14 3.45 12.22
N PHE A 60 1.32 2.13 12.19
CA PHE A 60 0.90 1.27 13.31
C PHE A 60 1.99 1.18 14.39
N PRO A 61 1.62 1.22 15.69
CA PRO A 61 2.56 1.27 16.80
C PRO A 61 3.10 -0.12 17.13
N PHE A 62 4.13 -0.56 16.39
CA PHE A 62 4.81 -1.85 16.61
C PHE A 62 6.26 -1.72 17.13
N PRO A 63 6.51 -1.04 18.26
CA PRO A 63 7.87 -0.78 18.74
C PRO A 63 8.62 -2.07 19.11
N GLU A 64 7.94 -3.04 19.73
CA GLU A 64 8.54 -4.32 20.13
C GLU A 64 8.95 -5.16 18.92
N ALA A 65 8.10 -5.20 17.88
CA ALA A 65 8.41 -5.93 16.66
C ALA A 65 9.55 -5.27 15.88
N ARG A 66 9.56 -3.93 15.80
CA ARG A 66 10.67 -3.17 15.19
C ARG A 66 11.99 -3.37 15.93
N GLY A 67 11.97 -3.31 17.25
CA GLY A 67 13.14 -3.58 18.10
C GLY A 67 13.63 -5.02 17.96
N SER A 68 12.72 -5.99 17.94
CA SER A 68 13.06 -7.40 17.75
C SER A 68 13.66 -7.67 16.36
N LEU A 69 13.11 -7.09 15.30
CA LEU A 69 13.66 -7.18 13.95
C LEU A 69 15.09 -6.62 13.89
N ALA A 70 15.33 -5.46 14.48
CA ALA A 70 16.65 -4.84 14.53
C ALA A 70 17.68 -5.70 15.29
N ALA A 71 17.26 -6.41 16.33
CA ALA A 71 18.13 -7.32 17.08
C ALA A 71 18.60 -8.54 16.26
N TYR A 72 17.86 -8.92 15.22
CA TYR A 72 18.23 -10.02 14.31
C TYR A 72 19.02 -9.56 13.07
N GLU A 73 19.10 -8.26 12.82
CA GLU A 73 19.74 -7.71 11.62
C GLU A 73 21.24 -8.02 11.57
N GLY A 74 21.72 -8.47 10.41
CA GLY A 74 23.13 -8.80 10.20
C GLY A 74 23.63 -10.07 10.91
N LEU A 75 22.78 -10.79 11.65
CA LEU A 75 23.18 -12.03 12.30
C LEU A 75 23.41 -13.16 11.27
N PRO A 76 24.39 -14.05 11.49
CA PRO A 76 24.66 -15.15 10.58
C PRO A 76 23.52 -16.19 10.60
N PRO A 77 23.28 -16.93 9.50
CA PRO A 77 22.18 -17.90 9.41
C PRO A 77 22.13 -18.93 10.54
N ARG A 78 23.29 -19.36 11.06
CA ARG A 78 23.35 -20.30 12.20
C ARG A 78 22.79 -19.72 13.49
N ARG A 79 22.94 -18.42 13.72
CA ARG A 79 22.39 -17.74 14.89
C ARG A 79 20.88 -17.58 14.73
N LEU A 80 20.44 -17.14 13.56
CA LEU A 80 19.02 -17.05 13.20
C LEU A 80 18.31 -18.40 13.32
N GLY A 81 18.94 -19.48 12.84
CA GLY A 81 18.38 -20.83 12.89
C GLY A 81 18.16 -21.36 14.31
N LYS A 82 18.97 -20.92 15.29
CA LYS A 82 18.75 -21.25 16.71
C LYS A 82 17.51 -20.55 17.28
N ASP A 83 17.20 -19.37 16.76
CA ASP A 83 16.13 -18.51 17.25
C ASP A 83 14.87 -18.59 16.34
N LEU A 84 14.83 -19.52 15.37
CA LEU A 84 13.75 -19.68 14.39
C LEU A 84 12.36 -19.72 15.04
N ALA A 85 12.20 -20.42 16.17
CA ALA A 85 10.92 -20.50 16.87
C ALA A 85 10.48 -19.15 17.46
N ALA A 86 11.42 -18.30 17.90
CA ALA A 86 11.12 -16.97 18.39
C ALA A 86 10.78 -16.02 17.23
N ILE A 87 11.56 -16.07 16.15
CA ILE A 87 11.31 -15.30 14.92
C ILE A 87 9.94 -15.62 14.32
N ARG A 88 9.57 -16.91 14.30
CA ARG A 88 8.25 -17.35 13.85
C ARG A 88 7.12 -16.77 14.70
N ARG A 89 7.22 -16.84 16.03
CA ARG A 89 6.21 -16.25 16.93
C ARG A 89 6.09 -14.75 16.74
N LEU A 90 7.22 -14.05 16.64
CA LEU A 90 7.25 -12.61 16.35
C LEU A 90 6.46 -12.29 15.08
N HIS A 91 6.70 -13.03 14.00
CA HIS A 91 6.01 -12.85 12.73
C HIS A 91 4.50 -13.09 12.87
N GLU A 92 4.09 -14.24 13.45
CA GLU A 92 2.68 -14.62 13.62
C GLU A 92 1.90 -13.65 14.54
N GLU A 93 2.54 -13.12 15.58
CA GLU A 93 1.95 -12.12 16.48
C GLU A 93 1.78 -10.77 15.77
N LEU A 94 2.77 -10.37 14.98
CA LEU A 94 2.70 -9.14 14.20
C LEU A 94 1.64 -9.23 13.10
N GLU A 95 1.57 -10.34 12.36
CA GLU A 95 0.56 -10.57 11.32
C GLU A 95 -0.86 -10.46 11.89
N ARG A 96 -1.12 -11.15 13.01
CA ARG A 96 -2.42 -11.06 13.71
C ARG A 96 -2.74 -9.64 14.16
N SER A 97 -1.77 -8.94 14.72
CA SER A 97 -1.96 -7.57 15.22
C SER A 97 -2.20 -6.58 14.10
N ALA A 98 -1.42 -6.65 13.03
CA ALA A 98 -1.55 -5.79 11.85
C ALA A 98 -2.89 -6.01 11.14
N MET A 99 -3.28 -7.28 10.96
CA MET A 99 -4.59 -7.63 10.40
C MET A 99 -5.74 -7.09 11.24
N SER A 100 -5.70 -7.30 12.55
CA SER A 100 -6.73 -6.81 13.48
C SER A 100 -6.85 -5.29 13.44
N LEU A 101 -5.73 -4.56 13.49
CA LEU A 101 -5.73 -3.10 13.40
C LEU A 101 -6.24 -2.58 12.04
N ALA A 102 -5.87 -3.25 10.94
CA ALA A 102 -6.23 -2.83 9.60
C ALA A 102 -7.70 -3.10 9.24
N THR A 103 -8.29 -4.16 9.78
CA THR A 103 -9.64 -4.63 9.41
C THR A 103 -10.68 -4.44 10.50
N GLY A 104 -10.25 -4.23 11.75
CA GLY A 104 -11.12 -4.27 12.93
C GLY A 104 -11.60 -5.67 13.32
N ARG A 105 -11.14 -6.73 12.63
CA ARG A 105 -11.58 -8.11 12.90
C ARG A 105 -10.80 -8.75 14.04
N GLN A 106 -11.48 -9.65 14.74
CA GLN A 106 -10.84 -10.52 15.73
C GLN A 106 -10.06 -11.64 15.04
N PRO A 107 -8.83 -11.94 15.50
CA PRO A 107 -8.06 -13.09 15.04
C PRO A 107 -8.86 -14.39 15.10
N ASP A 108 -8.67 -15.25 14.10
CA ASP A 108 -9.28 -16.59 13.99
C ASP A 108 -10.83 -16.60 13.93
N GLY A 109 -11.45 -15.44 13.70
CA GLY A 109 -12.89 -15.31 13.49
C GLY A 109 -13.36 -15.75 12.09
N GLN A 110 -14.68 -15.68 11.86
CA GLN A 110 -15.26 -16.01 10.54
C GLN A 110 -14.68 -15.11 9.44
N GLY A 111 -14.24 -15.71 8.32
CA GLY A 111 -13.66 -14.99 7.18
C GLY A 111 -12.22 -14.53 7.37
N TRP A 112 -11.57 -14.84 8.51
CA TRP A 112 -10.17 -14.48 8.77
C TRP A 112 -9.21 -15.06 7.72
N SER A 113 -9.40 -16.33 7.34
CA SER A 113 -8.60 -17.02 6.33
C SER A 113 -8.65 -16.34 4.96
N ASP A 114 -9.81 -15.82 4.57
CA ASP A 114 -10.01 -15.23 3.25
C ASP A 114 -9.31 -13.88 3.11
N ILE A 115 -9.14 -13.18 4.24
CA ILE A 115 -8.45 -11.89 4.28
C ILE A 115 -6.94 -12.10 4.29
N LEU A 116 -6.44 -13.17 4.93
CA LEU A 116 -5.01 -13.53 4.91
C LEU A 116 -4.45 -13.80 3.50
N LEU A 117 -5.32 -14.06 2.52
CA LEU A 117 -4.92 -14.17 1.11
C LEU A 117 -4.45 -12.83 0.51
N TYR A 118 -4.82 -11.71 1.15
CA TYR A 118 -4.55 -10.36 0.67
C TYR A 118 -3.76 -9.56 1.70
N LYS A 119 -2.73 -8.87 1.22
CA LYS A 119 -1.93 -7.93 2.03
C LYS A 119 -2.84 -6.84 2.63
N THR A 120 -2.67 -6.57 3.91
CA THR A 120 -3.23 -5.40 4.59
C THR A 120 -2.28 -4.22 4.53
N PHE A 121 -2.83 -3.02 4.68
CA PHE A 121 -2.05 -1.78 4.62
C PHE A 121 -2.63 -0.80 5.62
N SER A 122 -1.78 -0.06 6.32
CA SER A 122 -2.26 1.13 7.02
C SER A 122 -2.53 2.27 6.02
N PRO A 123 -3.15 3.39 6.41
CA PRO A 123 -3.37 4.52 5.51
C PRO A 123 -2.11 4.99 4.77
N ASN A 124 -1.00 5.20 5.47
CA ASN A 124 0.25 5.58 4.79
C ASN A 124 0.83 4.41 3.99
N GLY A 125 0.61 3.15 4.40
CA GLY A 125 0.99 1.98 3.62
C GLY A 125 0.32 1.90 2.25
N PHE A 126 -0.97 2.26 2.15
CA PHE A 126 -1.67 2.36 0.86
C PHE A 126 -1.07 3.45 -0.03
N ARG A 127 -0.78 4.63 0.54
CA ARG A 127 -0.09 5.71 -0.18
C ARG A 127 1.26 5.23 -0.69
N ASP A 128 2.07 4.64 0.17
CA ASP A 128 3.43 4.21 -0.16
C ASP A 128 3.44 3.10 -1.21
N LEU A 129 2.48 2.16 -1.13
CA LEU A 129 2.27 1.16 -2.18
C LEU A 129 1.99 1.81 -3.53
N TYR A 130 1.05 2.76 -3.58
CA TYR A 130 0.75 3.44 -4.85
C TYR A 130 1.99 4.14 -5.39
N GLU A 131 2.72 4.88 -4.56
CA GLU A 131 3.91 5.60 -5.00
C GLU A 131 5.03 4.68 -5.48
N ALA A 132 5.16 3.49 -4.90
CA ALA A 132 6.13 2.48 -5.34
C ALA A 132 5.73 1.84 -6.69
N GLN A 133 4.43 1.70 -6.96
CA GLN A 133 3.92 1.04 -8.18
C GLN A 133 3.59 2.00 -9.32
N SER A 134 3.52 3.30 -9.03
CA SER A 134 3.01 4.26 -10.00
C SER A 134 3.90 4.33 -11.25
N PRO A 135 3.30 4.49 -12.45
CA PRO A 135 4.05 4.65 -13.70
C PRO A 135 5.05 5.81 -13.66
N ARG A 136 5.98 5.80 -14.62
CA ARG A 136 7.07 6.78 -14.75
C ARG A 136 6.60 8.21 -14.47
N LEU A 137 7.30 8.86 -13.54
CA LEU A 137 7.14 10.29 -13.26
C LEU A 137 7.71 11.09 -14.43
N THR A 138 7.14 12.26 -14.71
CA THR A 138 7.77 13.26 -15.59
C THR A 138 8.68 14.16 -14.77
N GLU A 139 9.70 14.74 -15.40
CA GLU A 139 10.64 15.63 -14.71
C GLU A 139 10.12 17.07 -14.65
N GLU A 140 9.34 17.50 -15.64
CA GLU A 140 8.83 18.87 -15.74
C GLU A 140 7.31 18.93 -15.58
N ALA A 141 6.85 19.95 -14.84
CA ALA A 141 5.45 20.26 -14.69
C ALA A 141 4.93 21.00 -15.94
N PRO A 142 3.74 20.67 -16.46
CA PRO A 142 3.17 21.39 -17.59
C PRO A 142 2.73 22.80 -17.18
N LEU A 143 2.71 23.71 -18.15
CA LEU A 143 2.25 25.09 -17.94
C LEU A 143 0.78 25.13 -17.48
N VAL A 144 0.50 25.96 -16.48
CA VAL A 144 -0.85 26.15 -15.91
C VAL A 144 -1.41 27.49 -16.37
N THR A 145 -0.71 28.58 -16.11
CA THR A 145 -1.10 29.96 -16.43
C THR A 145 -0.38 30.46 -17.68
N GLY A 146 0.80 29.90 -18.00
CA GLY A 146 1.68 30.39 -19.05
C GLY A 146 2.74 31.39 -18.57
N MET A 147 2.74 31.74 -17.27
CA MET A 147 3.78 32.55 -16.62
C MET A 147 4.63 31.65 -15.73
N ALA A 148 5.94 31.65 -15.93
CA ALA A 148 6.87 30.69 -15.32
C ALA A 148 6.84 30.74 -13.78
N GLU A 149 6.87 31.93 -13.20
CA GLU A 149 6.91 32.14 -11.76
C GLU A 149 5.60 31.71 -11.09
N ALA A 150 4.46 31.98 -11.74
CA ALA A 150 3.16 31.56 -11.27
C ALA A 150 3.01 30.04 -11.31
N ASP A 151 3.44 29.42 -12.42
CA ASP A 151 3.38 27.97 -12.61
C ASP A 151 4.33 27.23 -11.65
N GLN A 152 5.52 27.79 -11.39
CA GLN A 152 6.44 27.28 -10.38
C GLN A 152 5.86 27.37 -8.97
N ARG A 153 5.16 28.46 -8.63
CA ARG A 153 4.47 28.58 -7.33
C ARG A 153 3.42 27.49 -7.15
N ILE A 154 2.55 27.28 -8.16
CA ILE A 154 1.52 26.23 -8.15
C ILE A 154 2.15 24.85 -7.96
N ALA A 155 3.19 24.53 -8.73
CA ALA A 155 3.89 23.25 -8.63
C ALA A 155 4.53 23.05 -7.25
N SER A 156 5.13 24.11 -6.68
CA SER A 156 5.78 24.06 -5.37
C SER A 156 4.80 23.80 -4.23
N LEU A 157 3.64 24.48 -4.24
CA LEU A 157 2.57 24.24 -3.25
C LEU A 157 1.99 22.83 -3.40
N ALA A 158 1.77 22.37 -4.64
CA ALA A 158 1.30 21.01 -4.89
C ALA A 158 2.27 19.96 -4.35
N GLN A 159 3.57 20.11 -4.63
CA GLN A 159 4.61 19.20 -4.14
C GLN A 159 4.73 19.24 -2.61
N ALA A 160 4.62 20.42 -1.99
CA ALA A 160 4.60 20.56 -0.53
C ALA A 160 3.44 19.79 0.11
N ARG A 161 2.30 19.68 -0.59
CA ARG A 161 1.15 18.86 -0.17
C ARG A 161 1.31 17.35 -0.44
N GLY A 162 2.35 16.97 -1.17
CA GLY A 162 2.67 15.58 -1.50
C GLY A 162 2.23 15.13 -2.90
N TYR A 163 1.74 16.04 -3.75
CA TYR A 163 1.51 15.71 -5.15
C TYR A 163 2.82 15.36 -5.86
N ARG A 164 2.76 14.38 -6.76
CA ARG A 164 3.88 13.96 -7.60
C ARG A 164 3.54 14.05 -9.08
N LEU A 165 4.51 14.42 -9.89
CA LEU A 165 4.36 14.50 -11.34
C LEU A 165 4.08 13.12 -11.95
N ARG A 166 3.19 13.06 -12.93
CA ARG A 166 2.77 11.83 -13.59
C ARG A 166 2.81 12.00 -15.09
N ALA A 167 3.32 10.98 -15.78
CA ALA A 167 3.16 10.89 -17.22
C ALA A 167 1.68 10.74 -17.59
N GLN A 168 1.28 11.46 -18.64
CA GLN A 168 0.01 11.24 -19.30
C GLN A 168 0.11 9.97 -20.16
N ALA A 169 -0.83 9.05 -19.98
CA ALA A 169 -0.99 7.92 -20.88
C ALA A 169 -1.36 8.40 -22.29
N ASP A 170 -0.94 7.63 -23.30
CA ASP A 170 -1.41 7.81 -24.67
C ASP A 170 -2.89 7.39 -24.75
N PRO A 171 -3.82 8.30 -25.09
CA PRO A 171 -5.24 7.98 -25.21
C PRO A 171 -5.51 6.85 -26.22
N ALA A 172 -4.67 6.65 -27.23
CA ALA A 172 -4.82 5.59 -28.23
C ALA A 172 -4.63 4.18 -27.65
N LEU A 173 -4.00 4.06 -26.47
CA LEU A 173 -3.78 2.80 -25.78
C LEU A 173 -4.86 2.50 -24.72
N LEU A 174 -5.84 3.40 -24.55
CA LEU A 174 -6.89 3.27 -23.56
C LEU A 174 -8.17 2.68 -24.18
N ALA A 175 -9.00 2.08 -23.34
CA ALA A 175 -10.29 1.50 -23.73
C ALA A 175 -11.45 2.28 -23.11
N ASP A 176 -12.55 2.43 -23.85
CA ASP A 176 -13.75 3.12 -23.35
C ASP A 176 -14.53 2.23 -22.36
N ALA A 177 -14.69 2.74 -21.15
CA ALA A 177 -15.50 2.17 -20.09
C ALA A 177 -16.98 2.62 -20.17
N GLY A 178 -17.34 3.39 -21.20
CA GLY A 178 -18.68 3.89 -21.47
C GLY A 178 -18.75 5.41 -21.30
N ALA A 179 -19.54 6.04 -22.18
CA ALA A 179 -19.72 7.50 -22.23
C ALA A 179 -18.40 8.28 -22.38
N GLY A 180 -17.41 7.71 -23.08
CA GLY A 180 -16.11 8.34 -23.33
C GLY A 180 -15.18 8.37 -22.11
N ARG A 181 -15.46 7.55 -21.09
CA ARG A 181 -14.61 7.44 -19.89
C ARG A 181 -13.56 6.38 -20.15
N LEU A 182 -12.35 6.80 -20.49
CA LEU A 182 -11.29 5.87 -20.88
C LEU A 182 -10.55 5.31 -19.64
N LEU A 183 -10.14 4.05 -19.70
CA LEU A 183 -9.27 3.41 -18.70
C LEU A 183 -8.20 2.58 -19.39
N GLN A 184 -7.11 2.30 -18.68
CA GLN A 184 -6.15 1.29 -19.11
C GLN A 184 -6.86 -0.06 -19.26
N PRO A 185 -6.62 -0.83 -20.34
CA PRO A 185 -7.30 -2.11 -20.56
C PRO A 185 -7.31 -3.08 -19.36
N PRO A 186 -6.21 -3.28 -18.59
CA PRO A 186 -6.27 -4.11 -17.39
C PRO A 186 -7.17 -3.53 -16.29
N ALA A 187 -7.12 -2.22 -16.04
CA ALA A 187 -7.99 -1.56 -15.07
C ALA A 187 -9.47 -1.63 -15.47
N LEU A 188 -9.77 -1.50 -16.77
CA LEU A 188 -11.14 -1.67 -17.27
C LEU A 188 -11.67 -3.08 -17.01
N ARG A 189 -10.90 -4.13 -17.33
CA ARG A 189 -11.32 -5.52 -17.08
C ARG A 189 -11.58 -5.76 -15.60
N ALA A 190 -10.66 -5.31 -14.75
CA ALA A 190 -10.80 -5.38 -13.31
C ALA A 190 -12.06 -4.65 -12.82
N PHE A 191 -12.30 -3.42 -13.31
CA PHE A 191 -13.47 -2.64 -12.93
C PHE A 191 -14.78 -3.32 -13.33
N ARG A 192 -14.85 -3.95 -14.51
CA ARG A 192 -16.04 -4.73 -14.91
C ARG A 192 -16.31 -5.91 -13.98
N GLY A 193 -15.25 -6.60 -13.53
CA GLY A 193 -15.37 -7.65 -12.52
C GLY A 193 -15.91 -7.12 -11.19
N LEU A 194 -15.34 -6.01 -10.70
CA LEU A 194 -15.78 -5.35 -9.47
C LEU A 194 -17.24 -4.88 -9.56
N GLN A 195 -17.66 -4.30 -10.69
CA GLN A 195 -19.06 -3.91 -10.93
C GLN A 195 -20.00 -5.13 -10.90
N ALA A 196 -19.59 -6.26 -11.49
CA ALA A 196 -20.39 -7.47 -11.50
C ALA A 196 -20.55 -8.07 -10.08
N GLU A 197 -19.48 -8.08 -9.28
CA GLU A 197 -19.52 -8.56 -7.90
C GLU A 197 -20.36 -7.63 -6.99
N ALA A 198 -20.27 -6.31 -7.21
CA ALA A 198 -21.14 -5.34 -6.55
C ALA A 198 -22.61 -5.58 -6.91
N ALA A 199 -22.92 -5.76 -8.20
CA ALA A 199 -24.29 -6.02 -8.66
C ALA A 199 -24.88 -7.32 -8.10
N ALA A 200 -24.07 -8.38 -7.99
CA ALA A 200 -24.47 -9.64 -7.36
C ALA A 200 -24.87 -9.48 -5.88
N GLN A 201 -24.36 -8.44 -5.21
CA GLN A 201 -24.69 -8.07 -3.84
C GLN A 201 -25.80 -7.00 -3.76
N GLY A 202 -26.44 -6.66 -4.88
CA GLY A 202 -27.47 -5.63 -4.95
C GLY A 202 -26.92 -4.21 -4.77
N LEU A 203 -25.63 -3.98 -5.03
CA LEU A 203 -24.98 -2.68 -4.97
C LEU A 203 -24.79 -2.12 -6.39
N SER A 204 -24.79 -0.80 -6.51
CA SER A 204 -24.55 -0.11 -7.78
C SER A 204 -23.22 0.62 -7.73
N LEU A 205 -22.36 0.40 -8.72
CA LEU A 205 -21.13 1.15 -8.93
C LEU A 205 -21.14 1.78 -10.32
N GLU A 206 -21.15 3.11 -10.38
CA GLU A 206 -21.05 3.88 -11.61
C GLU A 206 -19.66 4.51 -11.73
N LEU A 207 -19.07 4.43 -12.93
CA LEU A 207 -17.87 5.20 -13.27
C LEU A 207 -18.24 6.64 -13.59
N VAL A 208 -17.77 7.58 -12.78
CA VAL A 208 -17.97 9.01 -12.99
C VAL A 208 -16.89 9.58 -13.90
N SER A 209 -15.64 9.22 -13.62
CA SER A 209 -14.45 9.72 -14.30
C SER A 209 -13.40 8.63 -14.42
N GLY A 210 -12.72 8.60 -15.57
CA GLY A 210 -11.53 7.78 -15.82
C GLY A 210 -10.39 8.69 -16.25
N PHE A 211 -9.64 8.30 -17.27
CA PHE A 211 -8.53 9.09 -17.81
C PHE A 211 -8.88 10.56 -18.06
N ARG A 212 -7.97 11.44 -17.65
CA ARG A 212 -8.02 12.88 -17.91
C ARG A 212 -6.72 13.32 -18.58
N THR A 213 -6.81 14.04 -19.70
CA THR A 213 -5.64 14.69 -20.29
C THR A 213 -5.14 15.82 -19.39
N VAL A 214 -3.86 16.15 -19.50
CA VAL A 214 -3.22 17.31 -18.88
C VAL A 214 -3.99 18.59 -19.22
N SER A 215 -4.38 18.77 -20.48
CA SER A 215 -5.18 19.94 -20.90
C SER A 215 -6.56 19.99 -20.25
N ARG A 216 -7.26 18.86 -20.11
CA ARG A 216 -8.55 18.80 -19.39
C ARG A 216 -8.36 19.13 -17.92
N GLN A 217 -7.33 18.56 -17.28
CA GLN A 217 -7.03 18.84 -15.87
C GLN A 217 -6.67 20.30 -15.64
N ARG A 218 -5.94 20.93 -16.58
CA ARG A 218 -5.66 22.37 -16.58
C ARG A 218 -6.95 23.19 -16.59
N ALA A 219 -7.92 22.83 -17.44
CA ALA A 219 -9.20 23.53 -17.50
C ALA A 219 -10.00 23.41 -16.18
N ILE A 220 -10.00 22.22 -15.56
CA ILE A 220 -10.64 22.00 -14.26
C ILE A 220 -9.99 22.88 -13.18
N PHE A 221 -8.66 22.84 -13.10
CA PHE A 221 -7.90 23.59 -12.10
C PHE A 221 -8.07 25.11 -12.24
N LEU A 222 -7.95 25.64 -13.47
CA LEU A 222 -8.18 27.06 -13.75
C LEU A 222 -9.64 27.47 -13.53
N GLY A 223 -10.59 26.59 -13.80
CA GLY A 223 -12.00 26.81 -13.51
C GLY A 223 -12.27 26.97 -12.01
N ALA A 224 -11.67 26.09 -11.19
CA ALA A 224 -11.74 26.19 -9.73
C ALA A 224 -11.10 27.48 -9.20
N LEU A 225 -9.94 27.87 -9.75
CA LEU A 225 -9.26 29.11 -9.40
C LEU A 225 -10.08 30.36 -9.77
N ALA A 226 -10.69 30.37 -10.96
CA ALA A 226 -11.56 31.45 -11.40
C ALA A 226 -12.80 31.57 -10.52
N GLU A 227 -13.43 30.45 -10.16
CA GLU A 227 -14.61 30.44 -9.29
C GLU A 227 -14.29 30.96 -7.89
N ARG A 228 -13.20 30.50 -7.28
CA ARG A 228 -12.76 30.99 -5.97
C ARG A 228 -12.37 32.47 -6.01
N GLY A 229 -11.69 32.89 -7.08
CA GLY A 229 -11.38 34.30 -7.33
C GLY A 229 -12.66 35.15 -7.41
N ARG A 230 -13.64 34.75 -8.22
CA ARG A 230 -14.93 35.47 -8.31
C ARG A 230 -15.63 35.60 -6.96
N ARG A 231 -15.67 34.53 -6.17
CA ARG A 231 -16.29 34.56 -4.84
C ARG A 231 -15.57 35.47 -3.85
N ARG A 232 -14.24 35.54 -3.90
CA ARG A 232 -13.43 36.29 -2.92
C ARG A 232 -13.09 37.72 -3.33
N LEU A 233 -12.83 37.94 -4.62
CA LEU A 233 -12.32 39.20 -5.18
C LEU A 233 -13.28 39.85 -6.19
N GLY A 234 -14.35 39.16 -6.59
CA GLY A 234 -15.22 39.60 -7.70
C GLY A 234 -14.62 39.40 -9.10
N ARG A 235 -13.40 38.85 -9.20
CA ARG A 235 -12.69 38.51 -10.46
C ARG A 235 -11.75 37.34 -10.25
N SER A 236 -11.25 36.73 -11.33
CA SER A 236 -10.19 35.73 -11.24
C SER A 236 -8.88 36.32 -10.71
N TYR A 237 -8.07 35.48 -10.07
CA TYR A 237 -6.66 35.79 -9.77
C TYR A 237 -5.86 35.96 -11.06
N THR A 238 -4.93 36.91 -11.08
CA THR A 238 -3.97 37.06 -12.18
C THR A 238 -2.74 36.18 -11.97
N PRO A 239 -1.98 35.84 -13.03
CA PRO A 239 -0.70 35.15 -12.88
C PRO A 239 0.29 35.89 -11.97
N ASP A 240 0.36 37.22 -12.02
CA ASP A 240 1.21 38.01 -11.12
C ASP A 240 0.82 37.84 -9.64
N GLU A 241 -0.48 37.79 -9.32
CA GLU A 241 -0.95 37.56 -7.96
C GLU A 241 -0.63 36.16 -7.45
N ILE A 242 -0.63 35.17 -8.35
CA ILE A 242 -0.20 33.80 -8.06
C ILE A 242 1.31 33.79 -7.80
N ALA A 243 2.11 34.40 -8.68
CA ALA A 243 3.56 34.47 -8.54
C ALA A 243 3.98 35.20 -7.25
N ALA A 244 3.26 36.26 -6.88
CA ALA A 244 3.48 37.01 -5.64
C ALA A 244 2.97 36.29 -4.38
N GLY A 245 2.33 35.13 -4.50
CA GLY A 245 1.78 34.36 -3.38
C GLY A 245 0.46 34.90 -2.79
N THR A 246 -0.13 35.92 -3.41
CA THR A 246 -1.41 36.50 -2.96
C THR A 246 -2.58 35.53 -3.15
N ALA A 247 -2.45 34.57 -4.08
CA ALA A 247 -3.43 33.52 -4.32
C ALA A 247 -3.22 32.23 -3.49
N ASP A 248 -2.19 32.16 -2.63
CA ASP A 248 -1.78 30.90 -1.98
C ASP A 248 -2.90 30.25 -1.18
N GLU A 249 -3.68 31.01 -0.42
CA GLU A 249 -4.81 30.45 0.35
C GLU A 249 -5.87 29.82 -0.56
N ALA A 250 -6.14 30.45 -1.71
CA ALA A 250 -7.07 29.90 -2.70
C ALA A 250 -6.48 28.65 -3.38
N LEU A 251 -5.18 28.66 -3.67
CA LEU A 251 -4.48 27.51 -4.25
C LEU A 251 -4.45 26.32 -3.29
N GLU A 252 -4.13 26.52 -2.02
CA GLU A 252 -4.16 25.46 -1.00
C GLU A 252 -5.54 24.81 -0.90
N ALA A 253 -6.61 25.62 -0.91
CA ALA A 253 -7.97 25.10 -0.88
C ALA A 253 -8.35 24.33 -2.16
N ILE A 254 -7.82 24.70 -3.33
CA ILE A 254 -8.00 23.94 -4.57
C ILE A 254 -7.18 22.64 -4.52
N LEU A 255 -5.93 22.72 -4.07
CA LEU A 255 -5.02 21.58 -3.96
C LEU A 255 -5.51 20.53 -2.96
N ALA A 256 -6.32 20.92 -1.98
CA ALA A 256 -7.04 19.99 -1.10
C ALA A 256 -8.09 19.13 -1.84
N GLU A 257 -8.62 19.59 -2.98
CA GLU A 257 -9.77 18.97 -3.67
C GLU A 257 -9.46 18.54 -5.12
N SER A 258 -8.38 19.05 -5.71
CA SER A 258 -8.06 18.81 -7.12
C SER A 258 -6.58 19.02 -7.41
N ALA A 259 -5.98 18.02 -8.05
CA ALA A 259 -4.62 18.12 -8.56
C ALA A 259 -4.48 19.21 -9.65
N PRO A 260 -3.32 19.89 -9.72
CA PRO A 260 -2.96 20.66 -10.90
C PRO A 260 -2.65 19.74 -12.10
N PRO A 261 -2.65 20.27 -13.34
CA PRO A 261 -2.27 19.49 -14.52
C PRO A 261 -0.85 18.91 -14.35
N GLY A 262 -0.66 17.66 -14.77
CA GLY A 262 0.60 16.93 -14.61
C GLY A 262 0.72 16.19 -13.28
N PHE A 263 -0.15 16.43 -12.30
CA PHE A 263 -0.10 15.79 -10.99
C PHE A 263 -1.28 14.84 -10.70
N SER A 264 -2.33 14.87 -11.52
CA SER A 264 -3.50 14.00 -11.32
C SER A 264 -3.17 12.53 -11.63
N ARG A 265 -3.62 11.62 -10.77
CA ARG A 265 -3.49 10.17 -11.00
C ARG A 265 -4.33 9.70 -12.20
N HIS A 266 -5.39 10.44 -12.55
CA HIS A 266 -6.18 10.18 -13.76
C HIS A 266 -5.38 10.35 -15.07
N HIS A 267 -4.23 11.03 -15.06
CA HIS A 267 -3.35 11.07 -16.22
C HIS A 267 -2.84 9.69 -16.63
N THR A 268 -2.72 8.76 -15.68
CA THR A 268 -2.19 7.42 -15.93
C THR A 268 -3.20 6.49 -16.62
N GLY A 269 -4.50 6.81 -16.53
CA GLY A 269 -5.61 5.95 -16.95
C GLY A 269 -5.89 4.76 -16.02
N TYR A 270 -5.20 4.65 -14.88
CA TYR A 270 -5.45 3.61 -13.86
C TYR A 270 -6.37 4.07 -12.72
N ALA A 271 -6.54 5.39 -12.54
CA ALA A 271 -7.42 5.96 -11.52
C ALA A 271 -8.84 6.15 -12.06
N LEU A 272 -9.81 6.00 -11.17
CA LEU A 272 -11.23 6.14 -11.46
C LEU A 272 -11.99 6.76 -10.29
N ASP A 273 -13.03 7.52 -10.61
CA ASP A 273 -13.98 8.07 -9.64
C ASP A 273 -15.29 7.27 -9.70
N LEU A 274 -15.79 6.85 -8.53
CA LEU A 274 -17.00 6.05 -8.40
C LEU A 274 -18.17 6.84 -7.81
N ASN A 275 -19.37 6.41 -8.17
CA ASN A 275 -20.61 6.81 -7.50
C ASN A 275 -21.52 5.60 -7.26
N ASP A 276 -22.45 5.76 -6.32
CA ASP A 276 -23.60 4.88 -6.13
C ASP A 276 -24.85 5.62 -6.63
N PRO A 277 -25.27 5.39 -7.88
CA PRO A 277 -26.40 6.12 -8.46
C PRO A 277 -27.72 5.83 -7.75
N SER A 278 -27.82 4.74 -6.98
CA SER A 278 -29.04 4.39 -6.23
C SER A 278 -29.33 5.38 -5.10
N THR A 279 -28.32 6.15 -4.67
CA THR A 279 -28.48 7.18 -3.62
C THR A 279 -29.13 8.45 -4.13
N GLY A 280 -29.11 8.71 -5.45
CA GLY A 280 -29.52 9.97 -6.05
C GLY A 280 -28.66 11.18 -5.63
N ARG A 281 -27.51 10.94 -4.98
CA ARG A 281 -26.60 11.98 -4.48
C ARG A 281 -25.42 12.22 -5.43
N PRO A 282 -24.75 13.37 -5.33
CA PRO A 282 -23.51 13.62 -6.06
C PRO A 282 -22.42 12.63 -5.67
N PHE A 283 -21.51 12.32 -6.59
CA PHE A 283 -20.40 11.39 -6.34
C PHE A 283 -19.45 11.83 -5.21
N THR A 284 -19.38 13.14 -4.91
CA THR A 284 -18.63 13.66 -3.77
C THR A 284 -19.18 13.19 -2.42
N GLU A 285 -20.40 12.64 -2.40
CA GLU A 285 -21.00 12.01 -1.21
C GLU A 285 -20.90 10.47 -1.22
N PHE A 286 -20.18 9.89 -2.19
CA PHE A 286 -20.04 8.44 -2.34
C PHE A 286 -19.60 7.75 -1.05
N GLY A 287 -18.77 8.41 -0.24
CA GLY A 287 -18.30 7.91 1.06
C GLY A 287 -19.42 7.50 2.04
N GLY A 288 -20.61 8.09 1.91
CA GLY A 288 -21.79 7.75 2.72
C GLY A 288 -22.67 6.65 2.15
N SER A 289 -22.32 6.07 1.00
CA SER A 289 -23.12 5.05 0.32
C SER A 289 -22.88 3.63 0.86
N ARG A 290 -23.84 2.73 0.60
CA ARG A 290 -23.66 1.29 0.88
C ARG A 290 -22.55 0.68 0.02
N ALA A 291 -22.42 1.12 -1.24
CA ALA A 291 -21.39 0.65 -2.14
C ALA A 291 -19.98 1.01 -1.65
N HIS A 292 -19.77 2.25 -1.16
CA HIS A 292 -18.51 2.62 -0.52
C HIS A 292 -18.25 1.82 0.75
N GLY A 293 -19.27 1.65 1.62
CA GLY A 293 -19.12 0.83 2.83
C GLY A 293 -18.66 -0.60 2.52
N TRP A 294 -19.16 -1.20 1.44
CA TRP A 294 -18.70 -2.49 0.94
C TRP A 294 -17.24 -2.44 0.42
N LEU A 295 -16.90 -1.42 -0.36
CA LEU A 295 -15.53 -1.24 -0.88
C LEU A 295 -14.50 -0.99 0.23
N ALA A 296 -14.87 -0.28 1.30
CA ALA A 296 -13.97 0.09 2.40
C ALA A 296 -13.82 -1.00 3.47
N ALA A 297 -14.73 -1.96 3.51
CA ALA A 297 -14.70 -3.05 4.48
C ALA A 297 -13.42 -3.90 4.37
N ASP A 298 -13.01 -4.47 5.51
CA ASP A 298 -11.92 -5.45 5.58
C ASP A 298 -10.62 -5.00 4.89
N ASN A 299 -10.22 -3.75 5.16
CA ASN A 299 -9.05 -3.14 4.53
C ASN A 299 -9.15 -3.14 3.00
N TYR A 300 -10.31 -2.71 2.50
CA TYR A 300 -10.64 -2.63 1.08
C TYR A 300 -10.60 -3.98 0.33
N LEU A 301 -10.96 -5.08 0.98
CA LEU A 301 -10.82 -6.44 0.42
C LEU A 301 -11.50 -6.58 -0.96
N ALA A 302 -12.74 -6.09 -1.08
CA ALA A 302 -13.49 -6.16 -2.33
C ALA A 302 -12.76 -5.45 -3.48
N ALA A 303 -12.20 -4.26 -3.24
CA ALA A 303 -11.41 -3.54 -4.24
C ALA A 303 -10.09 -4.28 -4.56
N LYS A 304 -9.38 -4.75 -3.52
CA LYS A 304 -8.08 -5.43 -3.66
C LYS A 304 -8.17 -6.72 -4.47
N ARG A 305 -9.28 -7.45 -4.39
CA ARG A 305 -9.55 -8.65 -5.20
C ARG A 305 -9.45 -8.39 -6.71
N PHE A 306 -9.73 -7.16 -7.14
CA PHE A 306 -9.62 -6.74 -8.54
C PHE A 306 -8.41 -5.83 -8.79
N GLY A 307 -7.44 -5.79 -7.88
CA GLY A 307 -6.23 -4.98 -8.06
C GLY A 307 -6.41 -3.49 -7.76
N PHE A 308 -7.51 -3.07 -7.13
CA PHE A 308 -7.75 -1.68 -6.74
C PHE A 308 -7.41 -1.40 -5.28
N ILE A 309 -6.94 -0.19 -5.02
CA ILE A 309 -6.76 0.37 -3.67
C ILE A 309 -7.43 1.76 -3.60
N PRO A 310 -7.79 2.26 -2.40
CA PRO A 310 -8.16 3.66 -2.25
C PRO A 310 -7.00 4.54 -2.73
N SER A 311 -7.30 5.54 -3.56
CA SER A 311 -6.28 6.44 -4.07
C SER A 311 -5.77 7.34 -2.94
N TYR A 312 -6.70 8.00 -2.26
CA TYR A 312 -6.41 8.96 -1.18
C TYR A 312 -7.10 8.52 0.12
N PRO A 313 -6.59 7.49 0.82
CA PRO A 313 -7.24 6.96 2.00
C PRO A 313 -7.28 7.96 3.17
N PRO A 314 -8.31 7.91 4.03
CA PRO A 314 -8.36 8.71 5.23
C PRO A 314 -7.23 8.34 6.20
N GLY A 315 -6.59 9.35 6.80
CA GLY A 315 -5.49 9.18 7.75
C GLY A 315 -4.09 9.10 7.14
N ALA A 316 -3.97 9.02 5.80
CA ALA A 316 -2.68 9.14 5.13
C ALA A 316 -2.25 10.61 5.02
N GLY A 317 -0.98 10.88 5.33
CA GLY A 317 -0.38 12.22 5.18
C GLY A 317 0.26 12.41 3.81
N ALA A 318 0.55 13.66 3.44
CA ALA A 318 1.36 14.02 2.26
C ALA A 318 0.98 13.26 0.97
N GLN A 319 -0.32 13.15 0.69
CA GLN A 319 -0.85 12.40 -0.46
C GLN A 319 -1.30 13.28 -1.62
N GLY A 320 -1.19 14.61 -1.50
CA GLY A 320 -1.80 15.55 -2.41
C GLY A 320 -3.14 16.06 -1.86
N PRO A 321 -4.30 15.61 -2.38
CA PRO A 321 -5.60 16.08 -1.89
C PRO A 321 -5.92 15.55 -0.50
N ASP A 322 -6.99 16.09 0.07
CA ASP A 322 -7.68 15.50 1.21
C ASP A 322 -8.29 14.14 0.82
N PRO A 323 -8.74 13.32 1.79
CA PRO A 323 -9.28 12.00 1.47
C PRO A 323 -10.45 12.04 0.49
N GLU A 324 -10.35 11.25 -0.57
CA GLU A 324 -11.35 11.16 -1.62
C GLU A 324 -11.97 9.75 -1.64
N PRO A 325 -13.10 9.51 -0.95
CA PRO A 325 -13.69 8.17 -0.84
C PRO A 325 -14.18 7.60 -2.19
N TRP A 326 -14.32 8.44 -3.22
CA TRP A 326 -14.73 8.04 -4.56
C TRP A 326 -13.56 7.59 -5.46
N GLU A 327 -12.32 8.02 -5.20
CA GLU A 327 -11.19 7.75 -6.11
C GLU A 327 -10.48 6.44 -5.73
N PHE A 328 -10.46 5.49 -6.66
CA PHE A 328 -9.71 4.24 -6.55
C PHE A 328 -8.68 4.15 -7.67
N VAL A 329 -7.56 3.48 -7.41
CA VAL A 329 -6.50 3.29 -8.39
C VAL A 329 -6.10 1.83 -8.53
N TRP A 330 -5.93 1.39 -9.77
CA TRP A 330 -5.49 0.03 -10.08
C TRP A 330 -3.97 -0.10 -9.98
N VAL A 331 -3.50 -1.01 -9.13
CA VAL A 331 -2.07 -1.34 -8.93
C VAL A 331 -1.74 -2.80 -9.31
N GLY A 332 -2.74 -3.55 -9.74
CA GLY A 332 -2.62 -4.96 -10.11
C GLY A 332 -2.75 -5.92 -8.92
N GLU A 333 -3.30 -7.10 -9.18
CA GLU A 333 -3.60 -8.10 -8.14
C GLU A 333 -2.33 -8.63 -7.45
N ALA A 334 -1.25 -8.85 -8.21
CA ALA A 334 0.02 -9.37 -7.68
C ALA A 334 0.65 -8.46 -6.60
N ALA A 335 0.36 -7.17 -6.63
CA ALA A 335 0.82 -6.22 -5.60
C ALA A 335 0.06 -6.37 -4.28
N LEU A 336 -1.12 -7.01 -4.30
CA LEU A 336 -2.09 -7.05 -3.22
C LEU A 336 -2.31 -8.45 -2.63
N THR A 337 -1.84 -9.51 -3.29
CA THR A 337 -1.91 -10.89 -2.81
C THR A 337 -0.64 -11.29 -2.05
N GLU A 338 -0.78 -12.16 -1.04
CA GLU A 338 0.40 -12.78 -0.39
C GLU A 338 1.08 -13.79 -1.34
N ARG A 339 2.37 -14.09 -1.12
CA ARG A 339 3.15 -14.99 -2.02
C ARG A 339 2.51 -16.39 -2.05
N GLY A 340 2.19 -16.89 -3.25
CA GLY A 340 1.72 -18.28 -3.45
C GLY A 340 0.29 -18.45 -3.95
N LEU A 341 -0.38 -17.34 -4.30
CA LEU A 341 -1.61 -17.33 -5.10
C LEU A 341 -1.31 -17.15 -6.60
#